data_AF-A0A9D6XY06-F1
#
_entry.id   AF-A0A9D6XY06-F1
#
_cell.length_a   1.000
_cell.length_b   1.000
_cell.length_c   1.000
_cell.angle_alpha   90.00
_cell.angle_beta   90.00
_cell.angle_gamma   90.00
#
_symmetry.space_group_name_H-M   'P 1'
#
loop_
_entity.id
_entity.type
_entity.pdbx_description
1 polymer ?
#
loop_
_entity_poly.entity_id
_entity_poly.type
_entity_poly.pdbx_seq_one_letter_code
_entity_poly.pdbx_strand_id
1 'polypeptide(L)'
;MDTQHLYRGVSVRFHTTNAGLLKPKVQGPFTYNFHWDEPGAAWDSGITWDSTVNNAVIRHQLNQEGFPTAGISTTPHLDRAVVYARGKDGTSDGYVYKIDRIALSAHGVSEFVVAKYCSPSIPQDDEVILVVHDGAHLPAALVVEVLPVAALVA
;
A
#
# COMPACT_ATOMS: atom_id res chain seq x y z
N MET A 1 11.60 6.93 -13.29
CA MET A 1 10.66 6.75 -12.16
C MET A 1 9.90 8.04 -11.99
N ASP A 2 8.57 8.00 -12.00
CA ASP A 2 7.75 9.17 -11.67
C ASP A 2 7.89 9.42 -10.16
N THR A 3 8.51 10.53 -9.79
CA THR A 3 8.73 10.89 -8.38
C THR A 3 7.60 11.75 -7.83
N GLN A 4 6.67 12.18 -8.68
CA GLN A 4 5.60 13.11 -8.30
C GLN A 4 4.30 12.39 -7.96
N HIS A 5 4.11 11.17 -8.47
CA HIS A 5 2.89 10.41 -8.26
C HIS A 5 3.12 9.01 -7.71
N LEU A 6 2.11 8.52 -6.99
CA LEU A 6 1.97 7.13 -6.60
C LEU A 6 0.68 6.57 -7.20
N TYR A 7 0.68 5.27 -7.44
CA TYR A 7 -0.40 4.57 -8.09
C TYR A 7 -0.88 3.43 -7.21
N ARG A 8 -2.20 3.25 -7.15
CA ARG A 8 -2.83 2.11 -6.46
C ARG A 8 -3.88 1.47 -7.34
N GLY A 9 -3.63 0.22 -7.71
CA GLY A 9 -4.62 -0.64 -8.36
C GLY A 9 -5.60 -1.22 -7.35
N VAL A 10 -6.89 -1.18 -7.68
CA VAL A 10 -7.95 -1.83 -6.90
C VAL A 10 -8.95 -2.48 -7.83
N SER A 11 -9.61 -3.55 -7.35
CA SER A 11 -10.70 -4.18 -8.08
C SER A 11 -11.96 -3.31 -8.09
N VAL A 12 -12.85 -3.54 -9.06
CA VAL A 12 -14.18 -2.88 -9.11
C VAL A 12 -14.92 -3.02 -7.78
N ARG A 13 -14.92 -4.22 -7.18
CA ARG A 13 -15.57 -4.47 -5.89
C ARG A 13 -15.05 -3.53 -4.79
N PHE A 14 -13.74 -3.35 -4.70
CA PHE A 14 -13.14 -2.45 -3.72
C PHE A 14 -13.56 -1.00 -3.96
N HIS A 15 -13.48 -0.55 -5.22
CA HIS A 15 -13.89 0.79 -5.62
C HIS A 15 -15.36 1.07 -5.24
N THR A 16 -16.28 0.18 -5.62
CA THR A 16 -17.72 0.34 -5.33
C THR A 16 -18.03 0.29 -3.84
N THR A 17 -17.47 -0.69 -3.12
CA THR A 17 -17.74 -0.87 -1.67
C THR A 17 -17.27 0.34 -0.86
N ASN A 18 -16.18 0.98 -1.29
CA ASN A 18 -15.62 2.14 -0.61
C ASN A 18 -16.09 3.49 -1.18
N ALA A 19 -17.11 3.48 -2.06
CA ALA A 19 -17.61 4.69 -2.73
C ALA A 19 -16.48 5.51 -3.39
N GLY A 20 -15.51 4.82 -3.99
CA GLY A 20 -14.38 5.45 -4.65
C GLY A 20 -13.27 5.95 -3.71
N LEU A 21 -13.37 5.76 -2.39
CA LEU A 21 -12.34 6.21 -1.44
C LEU A 21 -11.27 5.14 -1.19
N LEU A 22 -10.01 5.57 -1.08
CA LEU A 22 -8.92 4.68 -0.68
C LEU A 22 -8.85 4.58 0.84
N LYS A 23 -9.09 3.39 1.37
CA LYS A 23 -9.04 3.10 2.81
C LYS A 23 -8.00 2.02 3.08
N PRO A 24 -7.31 2.08 4.25
CA PRO A 24 -6.55 0.93 4.70
C PRO A 24 -7.49 -0.23 5.04
N LYS A 25 -6.97 -1.46 5.00
CA LYS A 25 -7.77 -2.66 5.23
C LYS A 25 -8.21 -2.79 6.70
N VAL A 26 -7.42 -2.26 7.64
CA VAL A 26 -7.73 -2.16 9.06
C VAL A 26 -7.45 -0.74 9.52
N GLN A 27 -8.23 -0.26 10.49
CA GLN A 27 -8.05 1.03 11.14
C GLN A 27 -7.26 0.83 12.44
N GLY A 28 -6.42 1.80 12.81
CA GLY A 28 -5.64 1.76 14.05
C GLY A 28 -4.22 2.28 13.87
N PRO A 29 -3.39 2.23 14.94
CA PRO A 29 -2.02 2.71 14.86
C PRO A 29 -1.19 1.85 13.89
N PHE A 30 -0.40 2.49 13.04
CA PHE A 30 0.53 1.81 12.16
C PHE A 30 1.85 1.47 12.90
N THR A 31 1.71 0.64 13.92
CA THR A 31 2.83 0.15 14.74
C THR A 31 2.64 -1.33 15.01
N TYR A 32 3.73 -2.09 15.07
CA TYR A 32 3.64 -3.51 15.39
C TYR A 32 4.69 -3.90 16.42
N ASN A 33 4.29 -4.74 17.38
CA ASN A 33 5.19 -5.36 18.33
C ASN A 33 5.29 -6.86 17.99
N PHE A 34 6.48 -7.30 17.61
CA PHE A 34 6.73 -8.72 17.35
C PHE A 34 6.77 -9.49 18.66
N HIS A 35 6.09 -10.63 18.69
CA HIS A 35 6.15 -11.55 19.83
C HIS A 35 7.26 -12.58 19.61
N TRP A 36 7.77 -13.13 20.72
CA TRP A 36 8.71 -14.25 20.66
C TRP A 36 8.08 -15.44 19.90
N ASP A 37 8.90 -16.11 19.07
CA ASP A 37 8.51 -17.20 18.17
C ASP A 37 7.50 -16.85 17.05
N GLU A 38 7.24 -15.56 16.80
CA GLU A 38 6.39 -15.16 15.66
C GLU A 38 7.15 -15.34 14.32
N PRO A 39 6.52 -15.96 13.29
CA PRO A 39 7.14 -16.12 11.97
C PRO A 39 7.60 -14.78 11.40
N GLY A 40 8.88 -14.71 11.01
CA GLY A 40 9.49 -13.51 10.43
C GLY A 40 10.43 -12.74 11.37
N ALA A 41 10.47 -13.09 12.66
CA ALA A 41 11.54 -12.69 13.58
C ALA A 41 12.84 -13.48 13.30
N ALA A 42 13.48 -13.18 12.16
CA ALA A 42 14.77 -13.75 11.79
C ALA A 42 15.94 -12.82 12.16
N TRP A 43 17.13 -13.39 12.34
CA TRP A 43 18.37 -12.62 12.46
C TRP A 43 18.57 -11.76 11.18
N ASP A 44 18.97 -10.50 11.33
CA ASP A 44 19.07 -9.48 10.25
C ASP A 44 17.76 -9.10 9.52
N SER A 45 16.59 -9.38 10.11
CA SER A 45 15.29 -8.95 9.57
C SER A 45 15.01 -7.44 9.67
N GLY A 46 15.83 -6.68 10.41
CA GLY A 46 15.60 -5.26 10.69
C GLY A 46 14.56 -4.98 11.79
N ILE A 47 14.03 -6.04 12.44
CA ILE A 47 13.05 -5.93 13.53
C ILE A 47 13.70 -5.30 14.76
N THR A 48 13.04 -4.28 15.31
CA THR A 48 13.46 -3.63 16.56
C THR A 48 12.68 -4.21 17.74
N TRP A 49 13.29 -4.23 18.93
CA TRP A 49 12.55 -4.40 20.17
C TRP A 49 11.61 -3.19 20.35
N ASP A 50 10.38 -3.42 20.84
CA ASP A 50 9.24 -2.48 20.95
C ASP A 50 8.34 -2.27 19.72
N SER A 51 7.15 -1.71 19.96
CA SER A 51 6.16 -1.40 18.93
C SER A 51 6.62 -0.23 18.06
N THR A 52 7.00 -0.50 16.81
CA THR A 52 7.52 0.53 15.91
C THR A 52 6.84 0.51 14.54
N VAL A 53 6.96 1.63 13.83
CA VAL A 53 6.55 1.75 12.43
C VAL A 53 7.40 0.83 11.54
N ASN A 54 8.70 0.69 11.83
CA ASN A 54 9.58 -0.23 11.12
C ASN A 54 9.04 -1.66 11.19
N ASN A 55 8.68 -2.11 12.40
CA ASN A 55 8.08 -3.42 12.60
C ASN A 55 6.76 -3.58 11.86
N ALA A 56 5.93 -2.52 11.77
CA ALA A 56 4.69 -2.54 10.99
C ALA A 56 4.95 -2.66 9.48
N VAL A 57 5.97 -1.99 8.93
CA VAL A 57 6.39 -2.14 7.52
C VAL A 57 6.89 -3.56 7.25
N ILE A 58 7.76 -4.08 8.12
CA ILE A 58 8.29 -5.44 8.01
C ILE A 58 7.17 -6.48 8.09
N ARG A 59 6.23 -6.33 9.05
CA ARG A 59 5.07 -7.21 9.20
C ARG A 59 4.14 -7.15 7.98
N HIS A 60 3.98 -5.97 7.37
CA HIS A 60 3.19 -5.80 6.15
C HIS A 60 3.76 -6.61 4.97
N GLN A 61 5.09 -6.76 4.90
CA GLN A 61 5.77 -7.53 3.87
C GLN A 61 5.83 -9.04 4.15
N LEU A 62 6.14 -9.44 5.39
CA LEU A 62 6.66 -10.77 5.73
C LEU A 62 5.83 -11.99 5.28
N ASN A 63 4.52 -11.89 5.03
CA ASN A 63 3.73 -13.08 4.73
C ASN A 63 3.08 -13.15 3.36
N GLN A 64 3.03 -12.11 2.51
CA GLN A 64 2.11 -12.04 1.35
C GLN A 64 0.61 -12.36 1.66
N GLU A 65 0.27 -12.84 2.85
CA GLU A 65 -1.08 -13.14 3.36
C GLU A 65 -1.86 -11.88 3.71
N GLY A 66 -1.24 -10.70 3.59
CA GLY A 66 -1.94 -9.44 3.68
C GLY A 66 -2.60 -9.23 5.03
N PHE A 67 -1.85 -9.42 6.13
CA PHE A 67 -2.31 -8.99 7.45
C PHE A 67 -2.68 -7.52 7.35
N PRO A 68 -3.97 -7.20 7.50
CA PRO A 68 -4.45 -5.88 7.19
C PRO A 68 -3.89 -4.92 8.22
N THR A 69 -3.03 -4.00 7.76
CA THR A 69 -2.52 -2.90 8.57
C THR A 69 -3.26 -1.62 8.20
N ALA A 70 -3.00 -0.55 8.96
CA ALA A 70 -3.44 0.81 8.64
C ALA A 70 -2.71 1.42 7.41
N GLY A 71 -1.84 0.66 6.75
CA GLY A 71 -1.11 1.09 5.56
C GLY A 71 -1.87 0.88 4.26
N ILE A 72 -1.74 1.84 3.35
CA ILE A 72 -2.22 1.78 1.98
C ILE A 72 -1.02 1.55 1.07
N SER A 73 -0.87 0.32 0.55
CA SER A 73 0.14 -0.01 -0.46
C SER A 73 -0.05 0.77 -1.75
N THR A 74 1.03 1.37 -2.24
CA THR A 74 1.09 2.08 -3.51
C THR A 74 2.42 1.81 -4.20
N THR A 75 2.53 2.16 -5.47
CA THR A 75 3.74 1.99 -6.27
C THR A 75 3.99 3.24 -7.12
N PRO A 76 5.23 3.66 -7.39
CA PRO A 76 5.51 4.71 -8.37
C PRO A 76 5.29 4.25 -9.83
N HIS A 77 4.99 2.97 -10.06
CA HIS A 77 4.88 2.36 -11.38
C HIS A 77 3.43 2.10 -11.77
N LEU A 78 2.93 2.85 -12.77
CA LEU A 78 1.56 2.74 -13.24
C LEU A 78 1.22 1.33 -13.76
N ASP A 79 2.12 0.72 -14.52
CA ASP A 79 1.97 -0.64 -15.06
C ASP A 79 1.82 -1.69 -13.95
N ARG A 80 2.57 -1.56 -12.86
CA ARG A 80 2.40 -2.41 -11.66
C ARG A 80 1.03 -2.22 -11.03
N ALA A 81 0.57 -0.98 -10.88
CA ALA A 81 -0.78 -0.71 -10.37
C ALA A 81 -1.87 -1.29 -11.28
N VAL A 82 -1.70 -1.27 -12.60
CA VAL A 82 -2.62 -1.90 -13.56
C VAL A 82 -2.70 -3.42 -13.35
N VAL A 83 -1.57 -4.09 -13.12
CA VAL A 83 -1.55 -5.53 -12.78
C VAL A 83 -2.39 -5.80 -11.53
N TYR A 84 -2.24 -4.99 -10.49
CA TYR A 84 -3.05 -5.12 -9.27
C TYR A 84 -4.54 -4.84 -9.48
N ALA A 85 -4.89 -3.87 -10.33
CA ALA A 85 -6.28 -3.57 -10.67
C ALA A 85 -6.96 -4.75 -11.37
N ARG A 86 -6.24 -5.48 -12.22
CA ARG A 86 -6.76 -6.63 -12.97
C ARG A 86 -6.80 -7.95 -12.21
N GLY A 87 -6.18 -8.01 -11.03
CA GLY A 87 -6.02 -9.26 -10.28
C GLY A 87 -4.96 -10.19 -10.90
N LYS A 88 -4.69 -11.32 -10.23
CA LYS A 88 -3.59 -12.25 -10.58
C LYS A 88 -3.73 -12.84 -11.99
N ASP A 89 -4.96 -13.01 -12.42
CA ASP A 89 -5.38 -13.71 -13.63
C ASP A 89 -5.65 -12.73 -14.80
N GLY A 90 -5.60 -11.42 -14.56
CA GLY A 90 -5.73 -10.42 -15.62
C GLY A 90 -7.14 -10.24 -16.19
N THR A 91 -8.09 -11.03 -15.71
CA THR A 91 -9.46 -11.19 -16.23
C THR A 91 -10.47 -10.23 -15.61
N SER A 92 -10.06 -9.44 -14.61
CA SER A 92 -10.96 -8.52 -13.92
C SER A 92 -10.77 -7.08 -14.39
N ASP A 93 -11.89 -6.36 -14.48
CA ASP A 93 -11.85 -4.90 -14.54
C ASP A 93 -11.45 -4.33 -13.18
N GLY A 94 -10.90 -3.12 -13.18
CA GLY A 94 -10.46 -2.44 -11.99
C GLY A 94 -10.29 -0.94 -12.19
N TYR A 95 -9.68 -0.31 -11.19
CA TYR A 95 -9.36 1.10 -11.20
C TYR A 95 -7.94 1.32 -10.70
N VAL A 96 -7.25 2.29 -11.29
CA VAL A 96 -5.98 2.80 -10.77
C VAL A 96 -6.18 4.22 -10.28
N TYR A 97 -5.82 4.44 -9.04
CA TYR A 97 -5.79 5.76 -8.42
C TYR A 97 -4.42 6.37 -8.62
N LYS A 98 -4.37 7.56 -9.22
CA LYS A 98 -3.18 8.39 -9.29
C LYS A 98 -3.20 9.37 -8.12
N ILE A 99 -2.16 9.34 -7.31
CA ILE A 99 -2.05 10.05 -6.04
C ILE A 99 -0.91 11.06 -6.13
N ASP A 100 -1.16 12.30 -5.73
CA ASP A 100 -0.13 13.34 -5.61
C ASP A 100 0.77 13.02 -4.41
N ARG A 101 2.01 12.64 -4.70
CA ARG A 101 3.01 12.30 -3.69
C ARG A 101 3.55 13.52 -2.96
N ILE A 102 3.64 14.66 -3.65
CA ILE A 102 4.24 15.88 -3.11
C ILE A 102 3.31 16.49 -2.05
N ALA A 103 2.01 16.36 -2.25
CA ALA A 103 1.00 16.89 -1.34
C ALA A 103 0.77 16.03 -0.06
N LEU A 104 1.30 14.81 0.02
CA LEU A 104 1.02 13.86 1.12
C LEU A 104 1.23 14.46 2.51
N SER A 105 2.42 15.04 2.74
CA SER A 105 2.80 15.60 4.04
C SER A 105 1.89 16.76 4.47
N ALA A 106 1.52 17.63 3.52
CA ALA A 106 0.60 18.74 3.77
C ALA A 106 -0.80 18.29 4.19
N HIS A 107 -1.16 17.04 3.87
CA HIS A 107 -2.44 16.41 4.19
C HIS A 107 -2.35 15.41 5.35
N GLY A 108 -1.26 15.42 6.13
CA GLY A 108 -1.12 14.52 7.28
C GLY A 108 -0.99 13.05 6.90
N VAL A 109 -0.44 12.76 5.71
CA VAL A 109 -0.16 11.41 5.23
C VAL A 109 1.34 11.18 5.24
N SER A 110 1.79 10.15 5.95
CA SER A 110 3.18 9.70 5.92
C SER A 110 3.39 8.64 4.85
N GLU A 111 4.56 8.67 4.21
CA GLU A 111 4.98 7.64 3.26
C GLU A 111 6.18 6.86 3.78
N PHE A 112 6.19 5.55 3.50
CA PHE A 112 7.24 4.63 3.88
C PHE A 112 7.67 3.83 2.65
N VAL A 113 8.86 4.12 2.13
CA VAL A 113 9.45 3.38 1.00
C VAL A 113 9.96 2.04 1.53
N VAL A 114 9.29 0.95 1.19
CA VAL A 114 9.53 -0.38 1.77
C VAL A 114 10.98 -0.81 1.68
N ALA A 115 11.63 -0.58 0.53
CA ALA A 115 13.02 -0.95 0.29
C ALA A 115 14.04 -0.29 1.25
N LYS A 116 13.66 0.76 1.98
CA LYS A 116 14.49 1.39 3.02
C LYS A 116 14.42 0.67 4.37
N TYR A 117 13.43 -0.19 4.57
CA TYR A 117 13.16 -0.84 5.85
C TYR A 117 13.46 -2.34 5.81
N CYS A 118 13.18 -2.99 4.69
CA CYS A 118 13.43 -4.42 4.52
C CYS A 118 13.59 -4.77 3.03
N SER A 119 14.03 -6.00 2.77
CA SER A 119 13.97 -6.59 1.44
C SER A 119 12.50 -6.74 1.00
N PRO A 120 12.02 -6.04 -0.05
CA PRO A 120 10.63 -6.12 -0.46
C PRO A 120 10.28 -7.52 -0.96
N SER A 121 9.04 -7.97 -0.71
CA SER A 121 8.57 -9.26 -1.24
C SER A 121 8.50 -9.28 -2.76
N ILE A 122 8.20 -8.12 -3.37
CA ILE A 122 8.21 -7.92 -4.82
C ILE A 122 9.04 -6.66 -5.11
N PRO A 123 10.37 -6.79 -5.32
CA PRO A 123 11.24 -5.64 -5.54
C PRO A 123 10.82 -4.75 -6.70
N GLN A 124 10.18 -5.31 -7.73
CA GLN A 124 9.71 -4.56 -8.90
C GLN A 124 8.57 -3.59 -8.60
N ASP A 125 7.89 -3.73 -7.45
CA ASP A 125 6.83 -2.80 -7.07
C ASP A 125 7.36 -1.46 -6.60
N ASP A 126 8.61 -1.39 -6.13
CA ASP A 126 9.13 -0.23 -5.41
C ASP A 126 8.10 0.31 -4.40
N GLU A 127 7.53 -0.61 -3.60
CA GLU A 127 6.34 -0.34 -2.81
C GLU A 127 6.55 0.84 -1.85
N VAL A 128 5.55 1.72 -1.83
CA VAL A 128 5.44 2.83 -0.89
C VAL A 128 4.15 2.66 -0.11
N ILE A 129 4.25 2.55 1.21
CA ILE A 129 3.11 2.44 2.11
C ILE A 129 2.72 3.85 2.55
N LEU A 130 1.45 4.21 2.35
CA LEU A 130 0.88 5.46 2.87
C LEU A 130 0.12 5.21 4.16
N VAL A 131 0.32 6.06 5.16
CA VAL A 131 -0.35 6.00 6.46
C VAL A 131 -1.04 7.33 6.73
N VAL A 132 -2.35 7.27 6.99
CA VAL A 132 -3.16 8.45 7.32
C VAL A 132 -3.27 8.53 8.85
N HIS A 133 -2.85 9.65 9.45
CA HIS A 133 -2.81 9.78 10.91
C HIS A 133 -4.16 10.11 11.53
N ASP A 134 -4.94 11.00 10.91
CA ASP A 134 -6.16 11.58 11.50
C ASP A 134 -7.44 11.24 10.71
N GLY A 135 -7.38 10.24 9.83
CA GLY A 135 -8.47 9.95 8.90
C GLY A 135 -8.63 8.48 8.57
N ALA A 136 -9.88 8.05 8.37
CA ALA A 136 -10.20 6.67 8.00
C ALA A 136 -9.89 6.35 6.53
N HIS A 137 -9.67 7.36 5.70
CA HIS A 137 -9.41 7.25 4.27
C HIS A 137 -8.35 8.24 3.83
N LEU A 138 -7.66 7.93 2.73
CA LEU A 138 -6.82 8.89 2.04
C LEU A 138 -7.69 10.11 1.66
N PRO A 139 -7.24 11.34 1.97
CA PRO A 139 -7.92 12.55 1.54
C PRO A 139 -8.18 12.55 0.03
N ALA A 140 -9.42 12.79 -0.39
CA ALA A 140 -9.79 12.78 -1.81
C ALA A 140 -9.02 13.85 -2.61
N ALA A 141 -8.61 14.95 -1.96
CA ALA A 141 -7.77 15.99 -2.55
C ALA A 141 -6.39 15.49 -3.01
N LEU A 142 -5.89 14.37 -2.48
CA LEU A 142 -4.64 13.75 -2.92
C LEU A 142 -4.81 12.87 -4.15
N VAL A 143 -6.05 12.49 -4.51
CA VAL A 143 -6.33 11.69 -5.71
C VAL A 143 -6.44 12.64 -6.89
N VAL A 144 -5.43 12.66 -7.75
CA VAL A 144 -5.36 13.48 -8.95
C VAL A 144 -6.30 12.93 -10.03
N GLU A 145 -6.36 11.61 -10.14
CA GLU A 145 -7.10 10.94 -11.21
C GLU A 145 -7.49 9.52 -10.80
N VAL A 146 -8.61 9.03 -11.34
CA VAL A 146 -9.03 7.63 -11.24
C VAL A 146 -9.18 7.08 -12.66
N LEU A 147 -8.31 6.14 -13.01
CA LEU A 147 -8.24 5.53 -14.33
C LEU A 147 -8.99 4.20 -14.33
N PRO A 148 -10.01 4.01 -15.19
CA PRO A 148 -10.59 2.69 -15.39
C PRO A 148 -9.59 1.77 -16.08
N VAL A 149 -9.54 0.52 -15.64
CA VAL A 149 -8.69 -0.53 -16.22
C VAL A 149 -9.57 -1.67 -16.68
N ALA A 150 -9.55 -1.95 -17.97
CA ALA A 150 -10.23 -3.10 -18.55
C ALA A 150 -9.44 -4.40 -18.33
N ALA A 151 -10.16 -5.50 -18.15
CA ALA A 151 -9.66 -6.85 -18.23
C ALA A 151 -8.91 -7.08 -19.56
N LEU A 152 -7.94 -8.00 -19.55
CA LEU A 152 -7.33 -8.46 -20.78
C LEU A 152 -8.36 -9.26 -21.58
N VAL A 153 -8.55 -8.88 -22.84
CA VAL A 153 -9.36 -9.67 -23.77
C VAL A 153 -8.57 -10.93 -24.11
N ALA A 154 -9.16 -12.09 -23.85
CA ALA A 154 -8.60 -13.40 -24.19
C ALA A 154 -8.58 -13.63 -25.70
#